data_AF-A0A9P7VXJ1-F1
#
_entry.id   AF-A0A9P7VXJ1-F1
#
_cell.length_a   1.000
_cell.length_b   1.000
_cell.length_c   1.000
_cell.angle_alpha   90.00
_cell.angle_beta   90.00
_cell.angle_gamma   90.00
#
_symmetry.space_group_name_H-M   'P 1'
#
loop_
_entity.id
_entity.type
_entity.pdbx_description
1 polymer ?
#
loop_
_entity_poly.entity_id
_entity_poly.type
_entity_poly.pdbx_seq_one_letter_code
_entity_poly.pdbx_strand_id
1 'polypeptide(L)'
;MASILKAQKVNASKRDAKVKGKRKADEMDVDQDIESSAPKPKKNKQRVLLLSSRGVTHRMRHLMTDIEALLPHVKKDSKLDSKSQLHLLPELADLNNCNNTLYFEARRHEDLYLWATKTPNGPSIKMHVQNIHTMDELKMTGNCLKGSRGLLSFDKAFDETEWGKLTKELFTHIFGVPPTARRAKPFIDHILTFSILDSKIWFRNFQIMEKDPLQPNGPPQTTLVEIGPRFVLTPIRIFEGAFGGATVYSNPEFISPAAIRSSIRQEQSKKYNIRKDAEQETSRRKEHRKREEDELAVSKVFA
;
A
#
# COMPACT_ATOMS: atom_id res chain seq x y z
N MET A 1 -5.63 9.08 -45.19
CA MET A 1 -4.99 7.78 -45.50
C MET A 1 -3.89 7.86 -46.56
N ALA A 2 -4.02 8.65 -47.65
CA ALA A 2 -3.01 8.69 -48.73
C ALA A 2 -1.68 9.43 -48.40
N SER A 3 -1.67 10.37 -47.45
CA SER A 3 -0.45 11.14 -47.09
C SER A 3 0.53 10.36 -46.22
N ILE A 4 0.03 9.51 -45.32
CA ILE A 4 0.83 8.71 -44.38
C ILE A 4 1.58 7.59 -45.13
N LEU A 5 0.94 6.96 -46.11
CA LEU A 5 1.57 5.94 -46.96
C LEU A 5 2.70 6.50 -47.82
N LYS A 6 2.58 7.76 -48.26
CA LYS A 6 3.64 8.45 -49.03
C LYS A 6 4.87 8.75 -48.15
N ALA A 7 4.64 9.18 -46.91
CA ALA A 7 5.71 9.42 -45.94
C ALA A 7 6.45 8.11 -45.54
N GLN A 8 5.72 7.01 -45.39
CA GLN A 8 6.32 5.70 -45.10
C GLN A 8 7.15 5.16 -46.26
N LYS A 9 6.72 5.33 -47.51
CA LYS A 9 7.51 4.93 -48.71
C LYS A 9 8.82 5.71 -48.85
N VAL A 10 8.82 7.02 -48.57
CA VAL A 10 10.04 7.85 -48.61
C VAL A 10 11.03 7.48 -47.50
N ASN A 11 10.53 7.09 -46.33
CA ASN A 11 11.37 6.63 -45.23
C ASN A 11 11.93 5.21 -45.46
N ALA A 12 11.21 4.35 -46.17
CA ALA A 12 11.68 3.03 -46.58
C ALA A 12 12.80 3.13 -47.63
N SER A 13 12.64 3.96 -48.67
CA SER A 13 13.67 4.14 -49.72
C SER A 13 14.97 4.75 -49.19
N LYS A 14 14.90 5.64 -48.18
CA LYS A 14 16.08 6.16 -47.49
C LYS A 14 16.82 5.11 -46.64
N ARG A 15 16.12 4.09 -46.14
CA ARG A 15 16.75 2.97 -45.40
C ARG A 15 17.46 2.01 -46.34
N ASP A 16 16.85 1.69 -47.49
CA ASP A 16 17.43 0.77 -48.47
C ASP A 16 18.68 1.32 -49.16
N ALA A 17 18.76 2.64 -49.38
CA ALA A 17 19.97 3.29 -49.89
C ALA A 17 21.17 3.19 -48.93
N LYS A 18 20.91 3.09 -47.61
CA LYS A 18 21.97 3.05 -46.58
C LYS A 18 22.54 1.64 -46.35
N VAL A 19 21.89 0.59 -46.89
CA VAL A 19 22.28 -0.82 -46.69
C VAL A 19 23.17 -1.36 -47.82
N LYS A 20 23.22 -0.70 -48.99
CA LYS A 20 24.03 -1.12 -50.15
C LYS A 20 25.44 -0.50 -50.25
N GLY A 21 26.03 -0.11 -49.12
CA GLY A 21 27.44 0.27 -49.04
C GLY A 21 28.28 -0.83 -48.39
N LYS A 22 29.08 -1.55 -49.19
CA LYS A 22 30.12 -2.46 -48.70
C LYS A 22 31.06 -1.70 -47.73
N ARG A 23 31.10 -2.08 -46.46
CA ARG A 23 32.12 -1.60 -45.51
C ARG A 23 33.43 -2.34 -45.80
N LYS A 24 34.46 -1.59 -46.22
CA LYS A 24 35.85 -2.02 -46.08
C LYS A 24 36.21 -1.90 -44.59
N ALA A 25 36.86 -2.93 -44.05
CA ALA A 25 37.55 -2.85 -42.78
C ALA A 25 38.83 -2.03 -42.97
N ASP A 26 39.30 -1.39 -41.89
CA ASP A 26 40.42 -0.44 -41.81
C ASP A 26 40.07 1.03 -42.10
N GLU A 27 39.40 1.65 -41.13
CA GLU A 27 39.72 3.01 -40.70
C GLU A 27 39.25 3.15 -39.24
N MET A 28 40.21 3.37 -38.33
CA MET A 28 39.96 3.68 -36.93
C MET A 28 39.30 5.06 -36.85
N ASP A 29 37.97 5.09 -36.78
CA ASP A 29 37.25 6.30 -36.40
C ASP A 29 37.37 6.50 -34.88
N VAL A 30 38.23 7.44 -34.52
CA VAL A 30 38.21 8.15 -33.24
C VAL A 30 36.86 8.86 -33.19
N ASP A 31 35.89 8.30 -32.47
CA ASP A 31 34.60 8.93 -32.20
C ASP A 31 34.85 10.29 -31.56
N GLN A 32 34.81 11.35 -32.37
CA GLN A 32 34.69 12.73 -31.90
C GLN A 32 33.31 12.87 -31.28
N ASP A 33 33.32 12.98 -29.94
CA ASP A 33 32.19 13.37 -29.11
C ASP A 33 31.60 14.70 -29.60
N ILE A 34 30.63 14.65 -30.51
CA ILE A 34 29.73 15.77 -30.75
C ILE A 34 28.70 15.76 -29.61
N GLU A 35 29.01 16.55 -28.58
CA GLU A 35 28.13 16.89 -27.46
C GLU A 35 26.78 17.42 -27.95
N SER A 36 25.79 16.53 -28.04
CA SER A 36 24.38 16.92 -28.03
C SER A 36 23.94 17.10 -26.57
N SER A 37 24.04 18.33 -26.10
CA SER A 37 23.71 18.82 -24.74
C SER A 37 22.22 18.79 -24.39
N ALA A 38 21.45 17.82 -24.90
CA ALA A 38 20.11 17.55 -24.41
C ALA A 38 20.19 16.48 -23.31
N PRO A 39 19.70 16.74 -22.07
CA PRO A 39 19.72 15.73 -21.02
C PRO A 39 18.91 14.52 -21.49
N LYS A 40 19.61 13.38 -21.71
CA LYS A 40 18.95 12.10 -22.01
C LYS A 40 17.85 11.90 -20.95
N PRO A 41 16.59 11.66 -21.33
CA PRO A 41 15.50 11.55 -20.36
C PRO A 41 15.87 10.46 -19.35
N LYS A 42 15.91 10.83 -18.06
CA LYS A 42 16.24 9.89 -16.98
C LYS A 42 15.30 8.69 -17.07
N LYS A 43 15.86 7.52 -17.39
CA LYS A 43 15.06 6.29 -17.53
C LYS A 43 14.57 5.88 -16.14
N ASN A 44 13.25 5.90 -15.95
CA ASN A 44 12.64 5.43 -14.70
C ASN A 44 12.90 3.92 -14.55
N LYS A 45 13.78 3.56 -13.61
CA LYS A 45 14.13 2.18 -13.26
C LYS A 45 13.70 1.93 -11.82
N GLN A 46 12.64 1.16 -11.64
CA GLN A 46 12.16 0.75 -10.33
C GLN A 46 12.09 -0.77 -10.25
N ARG A 47 12.46 -1.31 -9.10
CA ARG A 47 12.31 -2.71 -8.74
C ARG A 47 11.97 -2.79 -7.26
N VAL A 48 10.86 -3.45 -6.97
CA VAL A 48 10.29 -3.47 -5.61
C VAL A 48 10.48 -4.86 -5.04
N LEU A 49 11.08 -4.96 -3.86
CA LEU A 49 11.12 -6.21 -3.09
C LEU A 49 9.85 -6.34 -2.27
N LEU A 50 9.15 -7.47 -2.37
CA LEU A 50 7.94 -7.75 -1.61
C LEU A 50 8.18 -8.90 -0.63
N LEU A 51 8.07 -8.59 0.66
CA LEU A 51 8.35 -9.50 1.76
C LEU A 51 7.22 -9.48 2.79
N SER A 52 7.16 -10.52 3.61
CA SER A 52 6.27 -10.56 4.77
C SER A 52 6.91 -11.21 5.97
N SER A 53 6.42 -10.86 7.16
CA SER A 53 6.77 -11.54 8.39
C SER A 53 6.03 -12.88 8.51
N ARG A 54 6.54 -13.77 9.38
CA ARG A 54 5.74 -14.91 9.85
C ARG A 54 4.43 -14.47 10.52
N GLY A 55 3.39 -15.26 10.31
CA GLY A 55 2.06 -15.05 10.89
C GLY A 55 1.06 -14.28 10.02
N VAL A 56 1.35 -14.06 8.73
CA VAL A 56 0.35 -13.56 7.77
C VAL A 56 -0.84 -14.52 7.61
N THR A 57 -2.07 -13.99 7.65
CA THR A 57 -3.30 -14.78 7.47
C THR A 57 -3.55 -15.13 6.01
N HIS A 58 -4.59 -15.92 5.73
CA HIS A 58 -5.01 -16.24 4.38
C HIS A 58 -5.32 -14.97 3.55
N ARG A 59 -6.11 -14.05 4.10
CA ARG A 59 -6.46 -12.79 3.43
C ARG A 59 -5.25 -11.91 3.14
N MET A 60 -4.30 -11.81 4.09
CA MET A 60 -3.07 -11.03 3.91
C MET A 60 -2.19 -11.62 2.80
N ARG A 61 -2.14 -12.96 2.66
CA ARG A 61 -1.40 -13.63 1.58
C ARG A 61 -2.02 -13.36 0.21
N HIS A 62 -3.34 -13.33 0.12
CA HIS A 62 -4.05 -12.98 -1.12
C HIS A 62 -3.77 -11.53 -1.52
N LEU A 63 -3.85 -10.58 -0.57
CA LEU A 63 -3.47 -9.19 -0.83
C LEU A 63 -2.05 -9.06 -1.42
N MET A 64 -1.08 -9.81 -0.88
CA MET A 64 0.29 -9.79 -1.43
C MET A 64 0.37 -10.36 -2.84
N THR A 65 -0.39 -11.41 -3.12
CA THR A 65 -0.47 -12.03 -4.46
C THR A 65 -1.15 -11.08 -5.46
N ASP A 66 -2.18 -10.34 -5.02
CA ASP A 66 -2.85 -9.31 -5.81
C ASP A 66 -1.88 -8.18 -6.17
N ILE A 67 -1.09 -7.71 -5.20
CA ILE A 67 -0.04 -6.68 -5.45
C ILE A 67 1.04 -7.20 -6.41
N GLU A 68 1.47 -8.45 -6.27
CA GLU A 68 2.42 -9.09 -7.19
C GLU A 68 1.84 -9.21 -8.62
N ALA A 69 0.54 -9.44 -8.75
CA ALA A 69 -0.12 -9.51 -10.04
C ALA A 69 -0.24 -8.13 -10.72
N LEU A 70 -0.51 -7.08 -9.94
CA LEU A 70 -0.61 -5.71 -10.44
C LEU A 70 0.75 -5.13 -10.84
N LEU A 71 1.80 -5.40 -10.07
CA LEU A 71 3.10 -4.76 -10.25
C LEU A 71 4.14 -5.74 -10.84
N PRO A 72 4.41 -5.69 -12.16
CA PRO A 72 5.30 -6.65 -12.84
C PRO A 72 6.77 -6.51 -12.45
N HIS A 73 7.16 -5.37 -11.86
CA HIS A 73 8.51 -5.08 -11.35
C HIS A 73 8.69 -5.46 -9.88
N VAL A 74 7.67 -6.02 -9.23
CA VAL A 74 7.78 -6.59 -7.89
C VAL A 74 8.46 -7.96 -7.96
N LYS A 75 9.45 -8.17 -7.11
CA LYS A 75 10.01 -9.48 -6.78
C LYS A 75 9.51 -9.89 -5.40
N LYS A 76 8.63 -10.89 -5.36
CA LYS A 76 8.24 -11.54 -4.11
C LYS A 76 9.35 -12.47 -3.64
N ASP A 77 9.63 -12.42 -2.34
CA ASP A 77 10.65 -13.24 -1.71
C ASP A 77 10.07 -13.97 -0.48
N SER A 78 10.85 -14.88 0.08
CA SER A 78 10.47 -15.72 1.21
C SER A 78 10.17 -14.91 2.48
N LYS A 79 9.42 -15.51 3.42
CA LYS A 79 9.02 -14.81 4.65
C LYS A 79 10.23 -14.57 5.55
N LEU A 80 10.35 -13.37 6.11
CA LEU A 80 11.34 -13.08 7.12
C LEU A 80 10.97 -13.80 8.42
N ASP A 81 11.95 -14.50 9.00
CA ASP A 81 11.77 -15.28 10.22
C ASP A 81 11.52 -14.37 11.43
N SER A 82 12.48 -13.48 11.71
CA SER A 82 12.44 -12.60 12.86
C SER A 82 11.84 -11.23 12.55
N LYS A 83 10.91 -10.78 13.40
CA LYS A 83 10.27 -9.45 13.29
C LYS A 83 11.14 -8.32 13.84
N SER A 84 12.18 -8.63 14.63
CA SER A 84 13.05 -7.65 15.27
C SER A 84 14.22 -7.23 14.39
N GLN A 85 14.62 -8.06 13.43
CA GLN A 85 15.80 -7.83 12.60
C GLN A 85 15.44 -7.12 11.29
N LEU A 86 14.92 -5.89 11.39
CA LEU A 86 14.56 -5.11 10.21
C LEU A 86 15.77 -4.58 9.43
N HIS A 87 16.95 -4.52 10.05
CA HIS A 87 18.21 -4.11 9.41
C HIS A 87 18.68 -5.06 8.30
N LEU A 88 18.16 -6.29 8.26
CA LEU A 88 18.46 -7.26 7.20
C LEU A 88 17.70 -6.95 5.89
N LEU A 89 16.63 -6.14 5.95
CA LEU A 89 15.79 -5.85 4.79
C LEU A 89 16.49 -5.00 3.71
N PRO A 90 17.28 -3.96 4.05
CA PRO A 90 18.15 -3.28 3.09
C PRO A 90 19.13 -4.23 2.40
N GLU A 91 19.83 -5.08 3.15
CA GLU A 91 20.79 -6.05 2.58
C GLU A 91 20.11 -7.02 1.61
N LEU A 92 18.93 -7.52 1.98
CA LEU A 92 18.14 -8.40 1.11
C LEU A 92 17.62 -7.67 -0.13
N ALA A 93 17.32 -6.37 -0.03
CA ALA A 93 16.99 -5.54 -1.18
C ALA A 93 18.19 -5.36 -2.11
N ASP A 94 19.38 -5.14 -1.57
CA ASP A 94 20.61 -4.99 -2.34
C ASP A 94 21.01 -6.30 -3.03
N LEU A 95 20.94 -7.45 -2.34
CA LEU A 95 21.13 -8.78 -2.93
C LEU A 95 20.17 -9.03 -4.10
N ASN A 96 18.94 -8.56 -3.95
CA ASN A 96 17.91 -8.65 -4.98
C ASN A 96 17.92 -7.46 -5.96
N ASN A 97 18.90 -6.56 -5.90
CA ASN A 97 18.99 -5.34 -6.71
C ASN A 97 17.65 -4.57 -6.81
N CYS A 98 16.99 -4.39 -5.66
CA CYS A 98 15.72 -3.69 -5.50
C CYS A 98 15.95 -2.33 -4.84
N ASN A 99 15.36 -1.28 -5.42
CA ASN A 99 15.53 0.10 -4.94
C ASN A 99 14.36 0.56 -4.06
N ASN A 100 13.29 -0.22 -3.98
CA ASN A 100 12.21 -0.04 -3.03
C ASN A 100 11.90 -1.38 -2.37
N THR A 101 11.39 -1.33 -1.15
CA THR A 101 10.96 -2.51 -0.41
C THR A 101 9.59 -2.29 0.20
N LEU A 102 8.70 -3.27 0.01
CA LEU A 102 7.42 -3.42 0.66
C LEU A 102 7.50 -4.60 1.63
N TYR A 103 7.41 -4.32 2.92
CA TYR A 103 7.44 -5.35 3.96
C TYR A 103 6.14 -5.37 4.76
N PHE A 104 5.45 -6.51 4.72
CA PHE A 104 4.20 -6.76 5.43
C PHE A 104 4.47 -7.41 6.79
N GLU A 105 4.32 -6.64 7.86
CA GLU A 105 4.50 -7.08 9.24
C GLU A 105 3.14 -7.46 9.85
N ALA A 106 2.89 -8.76 9.98
CA ALA A 106 1.71 -9.28 10.66
C ALA A 106 1.95 -9.40 12.17
N ARG A 107 1.03 -8.90 12.99
CA ARG A 107 1.05 -9.02 14.46
C ARG A 107 -0.21 -9.72 14.94
N ARG A 108 -0.03 -10.67 15.88
CA ARG A 108 -1.12 -11.47 16.48
C ARG A 108 -2.06 -12.17 15.48
N HIS A 109 -1.62 -12.38 14.24
CA HIS A 109 -2.44 -12.94 13.15
C HIS A 109 -3.73 -12.13 12.85
N GLU A 110 -3.79 -10.87 13.28
CA GLU A 110 -4.97 -10.01 13.12
C GLU A 110 -4.57 -8.67 12.48
N ASP A 111 -3.57 -8.02 13.06
CA ASP A 111 -3.15 -6.68 12.64
C ASP A 111 -2.08 -6.80 11.55
N LEU A 112 -2.21 -5.98 10.50
CA LEU A 112 -1.23 -5.89 9.42
C LEU A 112 -0.62 -4.49 9.37
N TYR A 113 0.70 -4.44 9.37
CA TYR A 113 1.46 -3.21 9.17
C TYR A 113 2.22 -3.31 7.86
N LEU A 114 2.26 -2.22 7.12
CA LEU A 114 3.01 -2.09 5.88
C LEU A 114 4.17 -1.13 6.12
N TRP A 115 5.36 -1.58 5.74
CA TRP A 115 6.52 -0.73 5.58
C TRP A 115 6.75 -0.49 4.09
N ALA A 116 6.71 0.77 3.68
CA ALA A 116 7.12 1.20 2.36
C ALA A 116 8.42 1.98 2.49
N THR A 117 9.47 1.52 1.82
CA THR A 117 10.82 2.04 2.03
C THR A 117 11.55 2.22 0.71
N LYS A 118 12.33 3.30 0.60
CA LYS A 118 13.38 3.44 -0.43
C LYS A 118 14.67 2.84 0.12
N THR A 119 15.22 1.83 -0.54
CA THR A 119 16.47 1.17 -0.11
C THR A 119 17.65 1.68 -0.94
N PRO A 120 18.87 1.77 -0.37
CA PRO A 120 19.25 1.43 1.01
C PRO A 120 19.12 2.59 2.03
N ASN A 121 19.05 3.84 1.58
CA ASN A 121 19.21 5.00 2.46
C ASN A 121 17.95 5.43 3.23
N GLY A 122 16.76 5.03 2.79
CA GLY A 122 15.49 5.59 3.26
C GLY A 122 14.93 6.66 2.32
N PRO A 123 13.76 7.24 2.63
CA PRO A 123 13.01 7.12 3.88
C PRO A 123 12.19 5.83 3.97
N SER A 124 11.69 5.52 5.18
CA SER A 124 10.73 4.45 5.41
C SER A 124 9.45 4.94 6.09
N ILE A 125 8.31 4.49 5.58
CA ILE A 125 6.98 4.85 6.07
C ILE A 125 6.34 3.59 6.65
N LYS A 126 6.00 3.64 7.93
CA LYS A 126 5.21 2.60 8.60
C LYS A 126 3.74 3.00 8.59
N MET A 127 2.90 2.14 8.05
CA MET A 127 1.45 2.32 7.95
C MET A 127 0.72 1.11 8.54
N HIS A 128 -0.46 1.35 9.10
CA HIS A 128 -1.40 0.31 9.49
C HIS A 128 -2.34 0.01 8.33
N VAL A 129 -2.51 -1.26 7.97
CA VAL A 129 -3.42 -1.68 6.90
C VAL A 129 -4.75 -2.14 7.50
N GLN A 130 -5.84 -1.51 7.07
CA GLN A 130 -7.21 -1.80 7.49
C GLN A 130 -8.09 -2.11 6.27
N ASN A 131 -9.27 -2.70 6.52
CA ASN A 131 -10.33 -2.92 5.53
C ASN A 131 -9.82 -3.58 4.23
N ILE A 132 -9.06 -4.66 4.37
CA ILE A 132 -8.51 -5.42 3.24
C ILE A 132 -9.65 -6.17 2.55
N HIS A 133 -9.83 -5.86 1.28
CA HIS A 133 -10.68 -6.55 0.32
C HIS A 133 -9.82 -7.02 -0.85
N THR A 134 -9.78 -8.33 -1.09
CA THR A 134 -8.95 -8.94 -2.14
C THR A 134 -9.67 -8.95 -3.49
N MET A 135 -8.95 -9.21 -4.59
CA MET A 135 -9.55 -9.34 -5.92
C MET A 135 -10.60 -10.47 -6.01
N ASP A 136 -10.47 -11.50 -5.18
CA ASP A 136 -11.36 -12.68 -5.15
C ASP A 136 -12.73 -12.41 -4.47
N GLU A 137 -13.01 -11.17 -4.05
CA GLU A 137 -14.30 -10.84 -3.45
C GLU A 137 -15.40 -10.63 -4.50
N LEU A 138 -16.58 -11.24 -4.27
CA LEU A 138 -17.71 -11.26 -5.21
C LEU A 138 -18.16 -9.88 -5.75
N LYS A 139 -17.96 -8.81 -4.99
CA LYS A 139 -18.39 -7.45 -5.38
C LYS A 139 -17.43 -6.78 -6.37
N MET A 140 -16.23 -7.33 -6.55
CA MET A 140 -15.24 -6.83 -7.49
C MET A 140 -15.44 -7.52 -8.84
N THR A 141 -16.04 -6.79 -9.78
CA THR A 141 -16.46 -7.35 -11.09
C THR A 141 -15.52 -6.98 -12.23
N GLY A 142 -14.61 -6.04 -12.00
CA GLY A 142 -13.63 -5.63 -13.00
C GLY A 142 -12.51 -6.65 -13.17
N ASN A 143 -11.80 -6.57 -14.30
CA ASN A 143 -10.61 -7.35 -14.59
C ASN A 143 -9.54 -6.45 -15.23
N CYS A 144 -8.26 -6.80 -15.10
CA CYS A 144 -7.21 -6.12 -15.87
C CYS A 144 -6.11 -7.07 -16.31
N LEU A 145 -5.42 -6.69 -17.38
CA LEU A 145 -4.25 -7.37 -17.88
C LEU A 145 -3.14 -7.37 -16.82
N LYS A 146 -2.76 -8.57 -16.38
CA LYS A 146 -1.59 -8.79 -15.52
C LYS A 146 -0.35 -8.16 -16.16
N GLY A 147 0.32 -7.28 -15.40
CA GLY A 147 1.49 -6.54 -15.85
C GLY A 147 1.20 -5.34 -16.76
N SER A 148 -0.05 -4.92 -16.93
CA SER A 148 -0.36 -3.64 -17.58
C SER A 148 0.21 -2.46 -16.79
N ARG A 149 0.45 -1.34 -17.48
CA ARG A 149 0.99 -0.12 -16.87
C ARG A 149 -0.16 0.76 -16.41
N GLY A 150 -0.64 0.50 -15.20
CA GLY A 150 -1.75 1.27 -14.62
C GLY A 150 -1.41 2.74 -14.44
N LEU A 151 -2.43 3.59 -14.54
CA LEU A 151 -2.34 5.01 -14.19
C LEU A 151 -2.36 5.15 -12.66
N LEU A 152 -1.59 6.11 -12.13
CA LEU A 152 -1.67 6.48 -10.73
C LEU A 152 -2.47 7.77 -10.62
N SER A 153 -3.56 7.73 -9.85
CA SER A 153 -4.36 8.90 -9.52
C SER A 153 -4.17 9.23 -8.05
N PHE A 154 -3.64 10.42 -7.76
CA PHE A 154 -3.49 10.93 -6.41
C PHE A 154 -4.46 12.09 -6.18
N ASP A 155 -5.13 12.07 -5.05
CA ASP A 155 -5.96 13.17 -4.59
C ASP A 155 -5.12 14.42 -4.26
N LYS A 156 -5.72 15.60 -4.40
CA LYS A 156 -5.07 16.90 -4.16
C LYS A 156 -4.62 17.06 -2.70
N ALA A 157 -5.31 16.41 -1.76
CA ALA A 157 -4.95 16.40 -0.35
C ALA A 157 -3.52 15.91 -0.07
N PHE A 158 -2.93 15.09 -0.96
CA PHE A 158 -1.52 14.69 -0.83
C PHE A 158 -0.55 15.87 -0.99
N ASP A 159 -0.92 16.90 -1.75
CA ASP A 159 -0.08 18.08 -2.00
C ASP A 159 -0.24 19.15 -0.90
N GLU A 160 -1.18 18.98 0.02
CA GLU A 160 -1.42 19.93 1.12
C GLU A 160 -0.49 19.69 2.31
N THR A 161 -0.13 18.43 2.58
CA THR A 161 0.73 18.05 3.71
C THR A 161 2.12 17.60 3.24
N GLU A 162 3.17 17.91 4.02
CA GLU A 162 4.56 17.52 3.68
C GLU A 162 4.75 16.00 3.69
N TRP A 163 4.18 15.32 4.69
CA TRP A 163 4.18 13.87 4.75
C TRP A 163 3.38 13.26 3.59
N GLY A 164 2.31 13.93 3.14
CA GLY A 164 1.53 13.56 1.97
C GLY A 164 2.38 13.61 0.70
N LYS A 165 3.08 14.72 0.45
CA LYS A 165 3.98 14.88 -0.71
C LYS A 165 5.04 13.79 -0.76
N LEU A 166 5.65 13.50 0.39
CA LEU A 166 6.65 12.43 0.52
C LEU A 166 6.04 11.05 0.22
N THR A 167 4.85 10.79 0.76
CA THR A 167 4.13 9.52 0.53
C THR A 167 3.73 9.35 -0.93
N LYS A 168 3.25 10.42 -1.58
CA LYS A 168 2.91 10.46 -3.01
C LYS A 168 4.13 10.13 -3.88
N GLU A 169 5.29 10.73 -3.60
CA GLU A 169 6.52 10.46 -4.34
C GLU A 169 7.00 9.01 -4.13
N LEU A 170 6.97 8.51 -2.89
CA LEU A 170 7.33 7.14 -2.59
C LEU A 170 6.39 6.12 -3.28
N PHE A 171 5.08 6.37 -3.24
CA PHE A 171 4.10 5.52 -3.90
C PHE A 171 4.20 5.58 -5.42
N THR A 172 4.55 6.74 -5.98
CA THR A 172 4.83 6.86 -7.41
C THR A 172 5.98 5.95 -7.83
N HIS A 173 7.04 5.86 -7.02
CA HIS A 173 8.15 4.95 -7.29
C HIS A 173 7.81 3.46 -7.08
N ILE A 174 6.94 3.14 -6.12
CA ILE A 174 6.58 1.76 -5.80
C ILE A 174 5.53 1.21 -6.77
N PHE A 175 4.40 1.91 -6.92
CA PHE A 175 3.26 1.46 -7.71
C PHE A 175 3.36 1.87 -9.18
N GLY A 176 4.24 2.83 -9.53
CA GLY A 176 4.48 3.22 -10.90
C GLY A 176 5.28 2.17 -11.67
N VAL A 177 4.64 1.51 -12.62
CA VAL A 177 5.27 0.46 -13.43
C VAL A 177 6.25 1.08 -14.45
N PRO A 178 7.57 0.82 -14.34
CA PRO A 178 8.52 1.37 -15.28
C PRO A 178 8.37 0.71 -16.66
N PRO A 179 8.56 1.47 -17.76
CA PRO A 179 8.44 0.92 -19.12
C PRO A 179 9.49 -0.16 -19.42
N THR A 180 10.57 -0.21 -18.65
CA THR A 180 11.65 -1.19 -18.79
C THR A 180 11.38 -2.51 -18.05
N ALA A 181 10.25 -2.65 -17.35
CA ALA A 181 9.95 -3.88 -16.61
C ALA A 181 9.76 -5.07 -17.56
N ARG A 182 10.47 -6.18 -17.30
CA ARG A 182 10.50 -7.37 -18.19
C ARG A 182 9.12 -7.97 -18.47
N ARG A 183 8.19 -7.86 -17.52
CA ARG A 183 6.82 -8.40 -17.61
C ARG A 183 5.77 -7.32 -17.88
N ALA A 184 6.18 -6.08 -18.16
CA ALA A 184 5.22 -5.01 -18.45
C ALA A 184 4.62 -5.17 -19.84
N LYS A 185 3.30 -5.00 -19.92
CA LYS A 185 2.54 -4.92 -21.17
C LYS A 185 2.39 -3.44 -21.57
N PRO A 186 2.31 -3.16 -22.88
CA PRO A 186 2.27 -1.77 -23.36
C PRO A 186 0.94 -1.06 -23.09
N PHE A 187 -0.14 -1.81 -22.85
CA PHE A 187 -1.49 -1.28 -22.68
C PHE A 187 -1.74 -0.72 -21.27
N ILE A 188 -2.60 0.30 -21.23
CA ILE A 188 -3.12 0.92 -20.01
C ILE A 188 -4.55 0.41 -19.86
N ASP A 189 -4.81 -0.34 -18.79
CA ASP A 189 -6.08 -1.07 -18.61
C ASP A 189 -6.73 -0.75 -17.25
N HIS A 190 -5.96 -0.19 -16.31
CA HIS A 190 -6.44 0.08 -14.97
C HIS A 190 -5.86 1.36 -14.37
N ILE A 191 -6.50 1.83 -13.31
CA ILE A 191 -6.14 3.03 -12.55
C ILE A 191 -6.03 2.65 -11.08
N LEU A 192 -4.88 2.92 -10.48
CA LEU A 192 -4.65 2.86 -9.04
C LEU A 192 -4.93 4.23 -8.45
N THR A 193 -5.94 4.31 -7.60
CA THR A 193 -6.38 5.57 -6.99
C THR A 193 -6.00 5.59 -5.52
N PHE A 194 -5.35 6.68 -5.12
CA PHE A 194 -5.02 7.01 -3.73
C PHE A 194 -5.78 8.26 -3.33
N SER A 195 -6.69 8.14 -2.37
CA SER A 195 -7.47 9.26 -1.84
C SER A 195 -7.24 9.43 -0.35
N ILE A 196 -7.18 10.66 0.15
CA ILE A 196 -7.06 10.91 1.59
C ILE A 196 -8.45 11.26 2.12
N LEU A 197 -8.92 10.49 3.09
CA LEU A 197 -10.17 10.76 3.81
C LEU A 197 -9.96 10.39 5.28
N ASP A 198 -10.31 11.30 6.19
CA ASP A 198 -10.11 11.17 7.63
C ASP A 198 -8.67 10.80 8.03
N SER A 199 -7.68 11.49 7.46
CA SER A 199 -6.24 11.22 7.67
C SER A 199 -5.80 9.79 7.29
N LYS A 200 -6.63 9.07 6.52
CA LYS A 200 -6.35 7.72 6.01
C LYS A 200 -6.27 7.72 4.51
N ILE A 201 -5.35 6.93 3.98
CA ILE A 201 -5.16 6.74 2.55
C ILE A 201 -6.00 5.55 2.10
N TRP A 202 -6.95 5.78 1.22
CA TRP A 202 -7.77 4.76 0.59
C TRP A 202 -7.12 4.35 -0.73
N PHE A 203 -6.81 3.06 -0.85
CA PHE A 203 -6.35 2.46 -2.08
C PHE A 203 -7.51 1.76 -2.78
N ARG A 204 -7.70 2.07 -4.06
CA ARG A 204 -8.65 1.40 -4.94
C ARG A 204 -8.06 1.17 -6.32
N ASN A 205 -8.49 0.08 -6.96
CA ASN A 205 -8.08 -0.28 -8.32
C ASN A 205 -9.32 -0.39 -9.21
N PHE A 206 -9.31 0.34 -10.32
CA PHE A 206 -10.41 0.40 -11.29
C PHE A 206 -9.95 -0.01 -12.68
N GLN A 207 -10.74 -0.82 -13.36
CA GLN A 207 -10.62 -1.10 -14.78
C GLN A 207 -11.10 0.10 -15.58
N ILE A 208 -10.37 0.42 -16.66
CA ILE A 208 -10.81 1.38 -17.66
C ILE A 208 -11.61 0.62 -18.71
N MET A 209 -12.92 0.87 -18.79
CA MET A 209 -13.75 0.37 -19.87
C MET A 209 -14.08 1.50 -20.84
N GLU A 210 -13.56 1.40 -22.06
CA GLU A 210 -13.97 2.24 -23.18
C GLU A 210 -15.17 1.57 -23.84
N LYS A 211 -16.32 2.25 -23.82
CA LYS A 211 -17.49 1.80 -24.58
C LYS A 211 -17.52 2.52 -25.92
N ASP A 212 -17.87 1.79 -26.98
CA ASP A 212 -18.12 2.38 -28.28
C ASP A 212 -19.18 3.48 -28.14
N PRO A 213 -18.95 4.67 -28.70
CA PRO A 213 -19.90 5.76 -28.57
C PRO A 213 -21.23 5.35 -29.22
N LEU A 214 -22.33 5.49 -28.46
CA LEU A 214 -23.70 5.24 -28.94
C LEU A 214 -24.08 6.13 -30.14
N GLN A 215 -23.33 7.22 -30.36
CA GLN A 215 -23.44 8.08 -31.53
C GLN A 215 -22.18 7.93 -32.41
N PRO A 216 -22.32 7.83 -33.74
CA PRO A 216 -21.21 7.53 -34.66
C PRO A 216 -20.06 8.56 -34.68
N ASN A 217 -20.24 9.75 -34.07
CA ASN A 217 -19.23 10.82 -33.97
C ASN A 217 -19.04 11.37 -32.54
N GLY A 218 -19.49 10.65 -31.50
CA GLY A 218 -19.33 11.09 -30.11
C GLY A 218 -17.93 10.80 -29.53
N PRO A 219 -17.46 11.54 -28.51
CA PRO A 219 -16.27 11.15 -27.77
C PRO A 219 -16.49 9.78 -27.09
N PRO A 220 -15.44 8.94 -26.97
CA PRO A 220 -15.55 7.66 -26.29
C PRO A 220 -15.97 7.86 -24.83
N GLN A 221 -16.98 7.13 -24.39
CA GLN A 221 -17.41 7.17 -22.99
C GLN A 221 -16.55 6.19 -22.18
N THR A 222 -15.72 6.74 -21.30
CA THR A 222 -14.91 5.96 -20.37
C THR A 222 -15.70 5.71 -19.09
N THR A 223 -15.81 4.44 -18.70
CA THR A 223 -16.43 4.02 -17.44
C THR A 223 -15.42 3.24 -16.61
N LEU A 224 -15.51 3.37 -15.29
CA LEU A 224 -14.61 2.72 -14.35
C LEU A 224 -15.35 1.62 -13.59
N VAL A 225 -14.75 0.43 -13.51
CA VAL A 225 -15.30 -0.73 -12.79
C VAL A 225 -14.29 -1.21 -11.75
N GLU A 226 -14.71 -1.45 -10.51
CA GLU A 226 -13.79 -1.84 -9.42
C GLU A 226 -13.29 -3.29 -9.59
N ILE A 227 -11.97 -3.48 -9.53
CA ILE A 227 -11.26 -4.79 -9.65
C ILE A 227 -10.80 -5.29 -8.27
N GLY A 228 -10.33 -4.37 -7.42
CA GLY A 228 -9.56 -4.72 -6.22
C GLY A 228 -8.05 -4.90 -6.49
N PRO A 229 -7.22 -5.06 -5.44
CA PRO A 229 -7.62 -5.06 -4.05
C PRO A 229 -8.00 -3.65 -3.57
N ARG A 230 -8.77 -3.59 -2.50
CA ARG A 230 -9.12 -2.36 -1.78
C ARG A 230 -8.62 -2.47 -0.35
N PHE A 231 -7.96 -1.44 0.13
CA PHE A 231 -7.51 -1.38 1.51
C PHE A 231 -7.29 0.06 1.93
N VAL A 232 -7.20 0.27 3.24
CA VAL A 232 -7.00 1.57 3.85
C VAL A 232 -5.67 1.56 4.58
N LEU A 233 -4.83 2.55 4.33
CA LEU A 233 -3.55 2.74 5.00
C LEU A 233 -3.66 3.93 5.96
N THR A 234 -3.34 3.70 7.22
CA THR A 234 -3.22 4.79 8.20
C THR A 234 -1.73 5.01 8.49
N PRO A 235 -1.16 6.20 8.18
CA PRO A 235 0.23 6.48 8.49
C PRO A 235 0.46 6.48 10.00
N ILE A 236 1.52 5.81 10.45
CA ILE A 236 1.91 5.73 11.87
C ILE A 236 3.12 6.62 12.09
N ARG A 237 4.23 6.30 11.42
CA ARG A 237 5.52 6.99 11.57
C ARG A 237 6.29 6.97 10.26
N ILE A 238 7.08 8.02 10.04
CA ILE A 238 8.07 8.10 8.96
C ILE A 238 9.44 8.21 9.60
N PHE A 239 10.36 7.40 9.10
CA PHE A 239 11.76 7.41 9.51
C PHE A 239 12.63 7.92 8.38
N GLU A 240 13.71 8.59 8.76
CA GLU A 240 14.72 9.11 7.85
C GLU A 240 15.43 7.97 7.09
N GLY A 241 15.77 6.89 7.79
CA GLY A 241 16.49 5.74 7.24
C GLY A 241 15.58 4.64 6.70
N ALA A 242 16.20 3.64 6.04
CA ALA A 242 15.51 2.41 5.66
C ALA A 242 15.29 1.51 6.88
N PHE A 243 14.03 1.33 7.29
CA PHE A 243 13.64 0.49 8.43
C PHE A 243 14.26 0.88 9.79
N GLY A 244 14.67 2.14 9.92
CA GLY A 244 15.31 2.68 11.11
C GLY A 244 15.65 4.16 10.93
N GLY A 245 16.45 4.71 11.83
CA GLY A 245 16.80 6.14 11.85
C GLY A 245 15.85 7.00 12.67
N ALA A 246 16.09 8.31 12.66
CA ALA A 246 15.28 9.28 13.40
C ALA A 246 13.84 9.31 12.87
N THR A 247 12.88 9.50 13.77
CA THR A 247 11.47 9.68 13.39
C THR A 247 11.25 11.11 12.94
N VAL A 248 10.94 11.29 11.66
CA VAL A 248 10.69 12.61 11.04
C VAL A 248 9.23 13.00 11.20
N TYR A 249 8.32 12.02 11.20
CA TYR A 249 6.89 12.25 11.38
C TYR A 249 6.28 11.15 12.24
N SER A 250 5.38 11.54 13.16
CA SER A 250 4.58 10.62 13.96
C SER A 250 3.14 11.10 13.96
N ASN A 251 2.22 10.25 13.54
CA ASN A 251 0.80 10.59 13.50
C ASN A 251 0.21 10.58 14.93
N PRO A 252 -0.27 11.73 15.46
CA PRO A 252 -0.86 11.79 16.79
C PRO A 252 -2.24 11.12 16.86
N GLU A 253 -2.97 11.04 15.74
CA GLU A 253 -4.32 10.46 15.67
C GLU A 253 -4.29 8.93 15.64
N PHE A 254 -3.11 8.33 15.39
CA PHE A 254 -3.00 6.88 15.29
C PHE A 254 -3.01 6.22 16.66
N ILE A 255 -4.08 5.47 16.94
CA ILE A 255 -4.17 4.58 18.09
C ILE A 255 -3.94 3.13 17.63
N SER A 256 -2.99 2.45 18.26
CA SER A 256 -2.72 1.06 17.92
C SER A 256 -3.91 0.14 18.27
N PRO A 257 -4.23 -0.88 17.46
CA PRO A 257 -5.28 -1.86 17.78
C PRO A 257 -5.04 -2.57 19.13
N ALA A 258 -3.78 -2.75 19.53
CA ALA A 258 -3.44 -3.29 20.84
C ALA A 258 -3.89 -2.38 21.99
N ALA A 259 -3.71 -1.05 21.85
CA ALA A 259 -4.19 -0.08 22.82
C ALA A 259 -5.72 -0.05 22.88
N ILE A 260 -6.41 -0.10 21.73
CA ILE A 260 -7.88 -0.18 21.66
C ILE A 260 -8.40 -1.43 22.37
N ARG A 261 -7.81 -2.61 22.10
CA ARG A 261 -8.19 -3.85 22.78
C ARG A 261 -7.93 -3.79 24.29
N SER A 262 -6.86 -3.10 24.71
CA SER A 262 -6.56 -2.90 26.13
C SER A 262 -7.58 -1.97 26.80
N SER A 263 -7.98 -0.87 26.16
CA SER A 263 -8.99 0.04 26.71
C SER A 263 -10.35 -0.65 26.85
N ILE A 264 -10.78 -1.40 25.83
CA ILE A 264 -12.03 -2.19 25.86
C ILE A 264 -11.98 -3.20 27.02
N ARG A 265 -10.86 -3.91 27.20
CA ARG A 265 -10.71 -4.87 28.30
C ARG A 265 -10.77 -4.17 29.67
N GLN A 266 -10.12 -3.02 29.81
CA GLN A 266 -10.15 -2.23 31.04
C GLN A 266 -11.56 -1.73 31.36
N GLU A 267 -12.32 -1.27 30.36
CA GLU A 267 -13.73 -0.87 30.54
C GLU A 267 -14.61 -2.04 30.98
N GLN A 268 -14.41 -3.23 30.40
CA GLN A 268 -15.11 -4.44 30.82
C GLN A 268 -14.76 -4.85 32.25
N SER A 269 -13.49 -4.78 32.64
CA SER A 269 -13.06 -5.02 34.02
C SER A 269 -13.63 -4.00 35.01
N LYS A 270 -13.72 -2.72 34.62
CA LYS A 270 -14.35 -1.68 35.45
C LYS A 270 -15.83 -1.98 35.73
N LYS A 271 -16.58 -2.47 34.75
CA LYS A 271 -17.98 -2.89 34.96
C LYS A 271 -18.12 -3.98 36.02
N TYR A 272 -17.19 -4.94 36.04
CA TYR A 272 -17.17 -5.99 37.06
C TYR A 272 -16.91 -5.41 38.46
N ASN A 273 -15.93 -4.51 38.59
CA ASN A 273 -15.63 -3.84 39.86
C ASN A 273 -16.83 -3.03 40.36
N ILE A 274 -17.45 -2.21 39.50
CA ILE A 274 -18.65 -1.43 39.84
C ILE A 274 -19.77 -2.33 40.35
N ARG A 275 -19.98 -3.50 39.73
CA ARG A 275 -20.99 -4.46 40.19
C ARG A 275 -20.66 -5.00 41.58
N LYS A 276 -19.39 -5.35 41.84
CA LYS A 276 -18.95 -5.86 43.14
C LYS A 276 -19.04 -4.81 44.23
N ASP A 277 -18.67 -3.57 43.93
CA ASP A 277 -18.81 -2.44 44.84
C ASP A 277 -20.29 -2.17 45.17
N ALA A 278 -21.18 -2.25 44.16
CA ALA A 278 -22.62 -2.11 44.37
C ALA A 278 -23.23 -3.25 45.21
N GLU A 279 -22.78 -4.50 45.02
CA GLU A 279 -23.18 -5.65 45.86
C GLU A 279 -22.74 -5.48 47.32
N GLN A 280 -21.50 -5.02 47.54
CA GLN A 280 -20.96 -4.72 48.87
C GLN A 280 -21.72 -3.57 49.53
N GLU A 281 -21.94 -2.47 48.83
CA GLU A 281 -22.69 -1.32 49.32
C GLU A 281 -24.14 -1.70 49.66
N THR A 282 -24.78 -2.55 48.84
CA THR A 282 -26.12 -3.07 49.12
C THR A 282 -26.14 -3.94 50.38
N SER A 283 -25.15 -4.80 50.56
CA SER A 283 -25.00 -5.63 51.76
C SER A 283 -24.79 -4.76 53.01
N ARG A 284 -23.90 -3.76 52.93
CA ARG A 284 -23.66 -2.79 54.00
C ARG A 284 -24.91 -2.00 54.36
N ARG A 285 -25.69 -1.57 53.36
CA ARG A 285 -27.00 -0.90 53.58
C ARG A 285 -28.02 -1.81 54.24
N LYS A 286 -28.05 -3.11 53.90
CA LYS A 286 -28.92 -4.08 54.56
C LYS A 286 -28.53 -4.28 56.02
N GLU A 287 -27.24 -4.37 56.32
CA GLU A 287 -26.74 -4.44 57.70
C GLU A 287 -27.10 -3.19 58.50
N HIS A 288 -26.85 -1.99 57.97
CA HIS A 288 -27.22 -0.73 58.62
C HIS A 288 -28.72 -0.55 58.81
N ARG A 289 -29.56 -1.20 58.00
CA ARG A 289 -31.03 -1.16 58.13
C ARG A 289 -31.58 -2.17 59.12
N LYS A 290 -30.77 -3.11 59.63
CA LYS A 290 -31.23 -3.98 60.72
C LYS A 290 -31.52 -3.11 61.94
N ARG A 291 -32.80 -3.00 62.29
CA ARG A 291 -33.23 -2.38 63.54
C ARG A 291 -32.90 -3.34 64.67
N GLU A 292 -32.54 -2.79 65.82
CA GLU A 292 -32.43 -3.59 67.04
C GLU A 292 -33.78 -4.21 67.35
N GLU A 293 -33.77 -5.45 67.81
CA GLU A 293 -34.99 -6.14 68.21
C GLU A 293 -35.56 -5.49 69.47
N ASP A 294 -36.83 -5.10 69.38
CA ASP A 294 -37.59 -4.51 70.47
C ASP A 294 -37.51 -5.36 71.74
N GLU A 295 -37.30 -4.74 72.90
CA GLU A 295 -37.08 -5.46 74.16
C GLU A 295 -38.32 -6.26 74.60
N LEU A 296 -39.50 -5.84 74.16
CA LEU A 296 -40.79 -6.52 74.39
C LEU A 296 -41.17 -7.51 73.28
N ALA A 297 -40.27 -7.80 72.34
CA ALA A 297 -40.55 -8.76 71.28
C ALA A 297 -40.80 -10.17 71.86
N VAL A 298 -41.80 -10.86 71.30
CA VAL A 298 -42.24 -12.20 71.75
C VAL A 298 -41.07 -13.20 71.83
N SER A 299 -40.09 -13.09 70.92
CA SER A 299 -38.88 -13.92 70.89
C SER A 299 -37.91 -13.67 72.06
N LYS A 300 -37.95 -12.51 72.72
CA LYS A 300 -37.14 -12.19 73.91
C LYS A 300 -37.91 -12.38 75.21
N VAL A 301 -39.23 -12.14 75.19
CA VAL A 301 -40.08 -12.20 76.39
C VAL A 301 -40.55 -13.62 76.70
N PHE A 302 -40.68 -14.49 75.69
CA PHE A 302 -41.19 -15.86 75.85
C PHE A 302 -40.14 -16.93 75.48
N ALA A 303 -38.85 -16.57 75.48
CA ALA A 303 -37.75 -17.53 75.39
C ALA A 303 -37.42 -18.14 76.76
#